data_AF-A0A7C4XUC2-F1
#
_entry.id   AF-A0A7C4XUC2-F1
#
_cell.length_a   1.000
_cell.length_b   1.000
_cell.length_c   1.000
_cell.angle_alpha   90.00
_cell.angle_beta   90.00
_cell.angle_gamma   90.00
#
_symmetry.space_group_name_H-M   'P 1'
#
loop_
_entity.id
_entity.type
_entity.pdbx_description
1 polymer ?
#
loop_
_entity_poly.entity_id
_entity_poly.type
_entity_poly.pdbx_seq_one_letter_code
_entity_poly.pdbx_strand_id
1 'polypeptide(L)' 'MEIIPVLDIMGGLVVHAVAGRRDEYKPLRGSVLADKPDPHLILTSLKNLGFKTVYIADLDAIMGRGDNSSVIYTA' A
#
# COMPACT_ATOMS: atom_id res chain seq x y z
N MET A 1 9.11 5.91 20.84
CA MET A 1 9.13 4.85 19.82
C MET A 1 7.95 5.09 18.88
N GLU A 2 8.19 5.16 17.57
CA GLU A 2 7.15 5.40 16.55
C GLU A 2 6.88 4.09 15.81
N ILE A 3 5.61 3.79 15.53
CA ILE A 3 5.19 2.62 14.74
C ILE A 3 4.65 3.17 13.41
N ILE A 4 5.28 2.78 12.31
CA ILE A 4 4.95 3.27 10.97
C ILE A 4 4.41 2.10 10.13
N PRO A 5 3.13 2.10 9.75
CA PRO A 5 2.58 1.14 8.81
C PRO A 5 3.25 1.28 7.43
N VAL A 6 3.44 0.14 6.76
CA VAL A 6 3.99 0.07 5.40
C VAL A 6 2.90 -0.35 4.44
N LEU A 7 2.77 0.37 3.32
CA LEU A 7 1.95 0.00 2.18
C LEU A 7 2.84 -0.22 0.96
N ASP A 8 2.82 -1.44 0.44
CA ASP A 8 3.39 -1.76 -0.86
C ASP A 8 2.31 -1.57 -1.93
N ILE A 9 2.54 -0.69 -2.91
CA ILE A 9 1.59 -0.41 -4.00
C ILE A 9 2.18 -0.89 -5.32
N MET A 10 1.41 -1.70 -6.06
CA MET A 10 1.74 -2.19 -7.41
C MET A 10 0.48 -2.20 -8.27
N GLY A 11 0.57 -1.66 -9.48
CA GLY A 11 -0.56 -1.56 -10.41
C GLY A 11 -1.77 -0.81 -9.83
N GLY A 12 -1.52 0.22 -9.02
CA GLY A 12 -2.55 1.05 -8.36
C GLY A 12 -3.20 0.43 -7.13
N LEU A 13 -2.78 -0.77 -6.70
CA LEU A 13 -3.41 -1.50 -5.59
C LEU A 13 -2.40 -1.79 -4.47
N VAL A 14 -2.90 -1.84 -3.23
CA VAL A 14 -2.12 -2.36 -2.10
C VAL A 14 -1.91 -3.86 -2.30
N VAL A 15 -0.67 -4.33 -2.25
CA VAL A 15 -0.30 -5.73 -2.44
C VAL A 15 0.31 -6.36 -1.19
N HIS A 16 0.19 -7.68 -1.07
CA HIS A 16 0.87 -8.45 -0.05
C HIS A 16 2.26 -8.85 -0.53
N ALA A 17 3.30 -8.26 0.07
CA ALA A 17 4.68 -8.58 -0.23
C ALA A 17 5.08 -9.96 0.29
N VAL A 18 5.80 -10.71 -0.55
CA VAL A 18 6.30 -12.04 -0.26
C VAL A 18 7.82 -12.07 -0.42
N ALA A 19 8.57 -11.79 0.66
CA ALA A 19 10.04 -11.91 0.74
C ALA A 19 10.80 -11.37 -0.49
N GLY A 20 10.41 -10.20 -1.01
CA GLY A 20 11.03 -9.59 -2.20
C GLY A 20 10.70 -10.23 -3.56
N ARG A 21 9.95 -11.34 -3.60
CA ARG A 21 9.53 -12.05 -4.81
C ARG A 21 8.33 -11.38 -5.46
N ARG A 22 8.60 -10.25 -6.14
CA ARG A 22 7.58 -9.35 -6.71
C ARG A 22 6.58 -10.03 -7.64
N ASP A 23 6.99 -11.08 -8.35
CA ASP A 23 6.09 -11.85 -9.23
C ASP A 23 5.04 -12.67 -8.45
N GLU A 24 5.24 -12.89 -7.16
CA GLU A 24 4.28 -13.55 -6.26
C GLU A 24 3.34 -12.55 -5.56
N TYR A 25 3.54 -11.24 -5.75
CA TYR A 25 2.76 -10.23 -5.04
C TYR A 25 1.34 -10.22 -5.60
N LYS A 26 0.37 -10.17 -4.69
CA LYS A 26 -1.05 -10.18 -5.04
C LYS A 26 -1.75 -9.04 -4.34
N PRO A 27 -2.81 -8.47 -4.93
CA PRO A 27 -3.65 -7.49 -4.24
C PRO A 27 -4.05 -8.01 -2.86
N LEU A 28 -3.98 -7.14 -1.86
CA LEU A 28 -4.35 -7.44 -0.49
C LEU A 28 -5.80 -7.96 -0.43
N ARG A 29 -6.04 -9.03 0.32
CA ARG A 29 -7.36 -9.66 0.45
C ARG A 29 -7.63 -10.02 1.90
N GLY A 30 -8.90 -9.93 2.31
CA GLY A 30 -9.34 -10.33 3.66
C GLY A 30 -8.73 -9.49 4.78
N SER A 31 -8.43 -8.21 4.52
CA SER A 31 -7.89 -7.32 5.53
C SER A 31 -8.98 -6.85 6.48
N VAL A 32 -8.67 -6.76 7.78
CA VAL A 32 -9.55 -6.13 8.77
C VAL A 32 -9.59 -4.60 8.64
N LEU A 33 -8.67 -4.01 7.87
CA LEU A 33 -8.60 -2.57 7.65
C LEU A 33 -9.50 -2.10 6.50
N ALA A 34 -9.70 -2.93 5.47
CA ALA A 34 -10.60 -2.62 4.35
C ALA A 34 -10.96 -3.87 3.55
N ASP A 35 -12.16 -3.87 2.97
CA ASP A 35 -12.68 -4.96 2.14
C ASP A 35 -12.02 -5.03 0.75
N LYS A 36 -11.36 -3.95 0.32
CA LYS A 36 -10.71 -3.84 -0.99
C LYS A 36 -9.24 -3.42 -0.82
N PRO A 37 -8.34 -3.82 -1.75
CA PRO A 37 -6.94 -3.41 -1.77
C PRO A 37 -6.75 -1.95 -2.24
N ASP A 38 -7.70 -1.08 -1.92
CA ASP A 38 -7.69 0.32 -2.31
C ASP A 38 -6.81 1.12 -1.33
N PRO A 39 -5.78 1.85 -1.82
CA PRO A 39 -4.89 2.63 -0.95
C PRO A 39 -5.64 3.62 -0.05
N HIS A 40 -6.66 4.31 -0.54
CA HIS A 40 -7.41 5.31 0.23
C HIS A 40 -8.18 4.68 1.39
N LEU A 41 -8.83 3.53 1.16
CA LEU A 41 -9.57 2.84 2.21
C LEU A 41 -8.64 2.37 3.33
N ILE A 42 -7.49 1.80 2.97
CA ILE A 42 -6.49 1.34 3.96
C ILE A 42 -5.92 2.53 4.74
N LEU A 43 -5.55 3.61 4.06
CA LEU A 43 -5.02 4.83 4.69
C LEU A 43 -6.04 5.49 5.62
N THR A 44 -7.31 5.55 5.22
CA THR A 44 -8.40 6.06 6.06
C THR A 44 -8.52 5.24 7.35
N SER A 45 -8.48 3.91 7.25
CA SER A 45 -8.56 3.03 8.42
C SER A 45 -7.33 3.16 9.34
N LEU A 46 -6.12 3.25 8.78
CA LEU A 46 -4.91 3.49 9.56
C LEU A 46 -4.95 4.84 10.28
N LYS A 47 -5.42 5.89 9.60
CA LYS A 47 -5.63 7.21 10.21
C LYS A 47 -6.63 7.13 11.38
N ASN A 48 -7.72 6.40 11.22
CA ASN A 48 -8.72 6.19 12.28
C ASN A 48 -8.18 5.39 13.47
N LEU A 49 -7.17 4.54 13.26
CA LEU A 49 -6.43 3.85 14.32
C LEU A 49 -5.38 4.75 15.02
N GLY A 50 -5.19 5.99 14.55
CA GLY A 50 -4.31 6.97 15.16
C GLY A 50 -2.90 7.04 14.57
N PHE A 51 -2.63 6.34 13.45
CA PHE A 51 -1.35 6.46 12.76
C PHE A 51 -1.25 7.82 12.06
N LYS A 52 -0.12 8.51 12.26
CA LYS A 52 0.17 9.84 11.69
C LYS A 52 1.09 9.80 10.49
N THR A 53 1.91 8.75 10.43
CA THR A 53 2.93 8.54 9.41
C THR A 53 2.71 7.17 8.81
N VAL A 54 2.81 7.08 7.49
CA VAL A 54 2.84 5.83 6.74
C VAL A 54 4.03 5.84 5.79
N TYR A 55 4.60 4.67 5.55
CA TYR A 55 5.59 4.48 4.51
C TYR A 55 4.91 3.82 3.31
N ILE A 56 5.10 4.38 2.12
CA ILE A 56 4.55 3.86 0.87
C ILE A 56 5.71 3.50 -0.05
N ALA A 57 5.73 2.24 -0.53
CA ALA A 57 6.61 1.82 -1.61
C ALA A 57 5.84 1.80 -2.92
N ASP A 58 6.22 2.70 -3.84
CA ASP A 58 5.76 2.65 -5.23
C ASP A 58 6.54 1.57 -5.99
N LEU A 59 6.00 0.35 -6.05
CA LEU A 59 6.68 -0.77 -6.64
C LEU A 59 6.80 -0.65 -8.16
N ASP A 60 5.87 0.02 -8.83
CA ASP A 60 5.94 0.21 -10.29
C ASP A 60 7.10 1.16 -10.64
N ALA A 61 7.27 2.23 -9.87
CA ALA A 61 8.42 3.14 -10.01
C ALA A 61 9.74 2.44 -9.66
N ILE A 62 9.78 1.68 -8.56
CA ILE A 62 10.96 0.90 -8.15
C ILE A 62 11.35 -0.14 -9.22
N MET A 63 10.37 -0.72 -9.91
CA MET A 63 10.59 -1.70 -10.98
C MET A 63 10.80 -1.08 -12.36
N GLY A 64 10.66 0.25 -12.51
CA GLY A 64 10.84 0.97 -13.77
C GLY A 64 9.75 0.70 -14.81
N ARG A 65 8.51 0.44 -14.39
CA ARG A 65 7.38 0.08 -15.27
C ARG A 65 6.26 1.13 -15.33
N GLY A 66 6.45 2.27 -14.69
CA GLY A 66 5.45 3.32 -14.50
C GLY A 66 5.57 3.90 -13.10
N ASP A 67 4.51 4.51 -12.60
CA ASP A 67 4.43 4.99 -11.22
C ASP A 67 2.97 4.99 -10.75
N ASN A 68 2.79 5.12 -9.43
CA ASN A 68 1.51 5.14 -8.75
C ASN A 68 1.16 6.54 -8.21
N SER A 69 1.71 7.61 -8.80
CA SER A 69 1.52 8.98 -8.32
C SER A 69 0.04 9.37 -8.23
N SER A 70 -0.78 8.90 -9.17
CA SER A 70 -2.23 9.19 -9.21
C SER A 70 -2.98 8.63 -8.01
N VAL A 71 -2.54 7.51 -7.43
CA VAL A 71 -3.15 6.94 -6.22
C VAL A 71 -2.43 7.38 -4.95
N ILE A 72 -1.14 7.73 -5.01
CA ILE A 72 -0.37 8.16 -3.83
C ILE A 72 -0.67 9.60 -3.43
N TYR A 73 -0.67 10.54 -4.39
CA TYR A 73 -0.84 11.97 -4.07
C TYR A 73 -2.30 12.42 -3.99
N THR A 74 -3.23 11.56 -4.34
CA THR A 74 -4.66 11.80 -4.17
C THR A 74 -5.16 11.27 -2.80
N ALA A 75 -4.30 10.55 -2.06
CA ALA A 75 -4.69 9.79 -0.87
C ALA A 75 -4.56 10.50 0.48
#